data_AF-A0A2N2HHS8-F1
#
_entry.id   AF-A0A2N2HHS8-F1
#
_cell.length_a   1.000
_cell.length_b   1.000
_cell.length_c   1.000
_cell.angle_alpha   90.00
_cell.angle_beta   90.00
_cell.angle_gamma   90.00
#
_symmetry.space_group_name_H-M   'P 1'
#
loop_
_entity.id
_entity.type
_entity.pdbx_description
1 polymer ?
#
loop_
_entity_poly.entity_id
_entity_poly.type
_entity_poly.pdbx_seq_one_letter_code
_entity_poly.pdbx_strand_id
1 'polypeptide(L)' 'MIVNETAQRRQPLVLVSLLLIIVAGLYGYVKLPREAAPDIQIPYIFVTTTYEGVAPEDMEKLVTIPL' A
#
# COMPACT_ATOMS: atom_id res chain seq x y z
N MET A 1 25.02 33.62 9.38
CA MET A 1 23.77 32.81 9.27
C MET A 1 23.65 32.01 10.55
N ILE A 2 22.63 32.28 11.35
CA ILE A 2 22.51 31.82 12.75
C ILE A 2 22.59 30.28 12.87
N VAL A 3 22.08 29.55 11.86
CA VAL A 3 22.10 28.08 11.80
C VAL A 3 23.51 27.50 11.64
N ASN A 4 24.37 28.13 10.83
CA ASN A 4 25.74 27.63 10.61
C ASN A 4 26.62 27.86 11.85
N GLU A 5 26.47 29.01 12.50
CA GLU A 5 27.19 29.35 13.74
C GLU A 5 26.80 28.42 14.90
N THR A 6 25.52 28.07 15.01
CA THR A 6 25.04 27.10 16.03
C THR A 6 25.47 25.67 15.71
N ALA A 7 25.55 25.29 14.43
CA ALA A 7 26.07 23.98 14.00
C ALA A 7 27.57 23.82 14.30
N GLN A 8 28.39 24.83 14.03
CA GLN A 8 29.83 24.81 14.37
C GLN A 8 30.09 24.85 15.88
N ARG A 9 29.30 25.61 16.64
CA ARG A 9 29.46 25.68 18.11
C ARG A 9 29.09 24.38 18.82
N ARG A 10 28.27 23.52 18.20
CA ARG A 10 27.84 22.23 18.76
C ARG A 10 28.06 21.07 17.78
N GLN A 11 29.29 20.96 17.25
CA GLN A 11 29.71 19.88 16.34
C GLN A 11 29.29 18.46 16.79
N PRO A 12 29.41 18.07 18.08
CA PRO A 12 29.02 16.72 18.51
C PRO A 12 27.53 16.41 18.30
N LEU A 13 26.64 17.40 18.46
CA LEU A 13 25.20 17.19 18.24
C LEU A 13 24.89 16.93 16.76
N VAL A 14 25.57 17.62 15.86
CA VAL A 14 25.40 17.44 14.41
C VAL A 14 25.90 16.06 13.98
N LEU A 15 27.01 15.58 14.56
CA LEU A 15 27.52 14.25 14.29
C LEU A 15 26.60 13.15 14.85
N VAL A 16 26.07 13.32 16.06
CA VAL A 16 25.15 12.36 16.66
C VAL A 16 23.83 12.31 15.89
N SER A 17 23.29 13.45 15.46
CA SER A 17 22.06 13.47 14.65
C SER A 17 22.27 12.82 13.28
N LEU A 18 23.41 13.07 12.64
CA LEU A 18 23.78 12.39 11.39
C LEU A 18 23.83 10.86 11.59
N LEU A 19 24.48 10.40 12.65
CA LEU A 19 24.63 8.98 12.96
C LEU A 19 23.27 8.33 13.25
N LEU A 20 22.38 9.03 13.98
CA LEU A 20 21.00 8.60 14.21
C LEU A 20 20.22 8.44 12.91
N ILE A 21 20.32 9.40 11.98
CA ILE A 21 19.64 9.34 10.69
C ILE A 21 20.12 8.11 9.89
N ILE A 22 21.42 7.85 9.88
CA ILE A 22 22.00 6.70 9.17
C ILE A 22 21.47 5.39 9.77
N VAL A 23 21.50 5.25 11.11
CA VAL A 23 21.01 4.03 11.79
C VAL A 23 19.52 3.83 11.56
N ALA A 24 18.72 4.90 11.66
CA ALA A 24 17.28 4.84 11.41
C ALA A 24 16.99 4.44 9.95
N GLY A 25 17.73 4.99 8.99
CA GLY A 25 17.62 4.64 7.57
C GLY A 25 18.00 3.18 7.31
N LEU A 26 19.10 2.71 7.89
CA LEU A 26 19.54 1.32 7.75
C LEU A 26 18.54 0.34 8.35
N TYR A 27 18.01 0.66 9.54
CA TYR A 27 16.96 -0.12 10.18
C TYR A 27 15.70 -0.20 9.32
N GLY A 28 15.27 0.94 8.78
CA GLY A 28 14.14 1.00 7.85
C GLY A 28 14.37 0.14 6.60
N TYR A 29 15.58 0.21 6.02
CA TYR A 29 15.95 -0.59 4.84
C TYR A 29 15.92 -2.10 5.09
N VAL A 30 16.39 -2.55 6.25
CA VAL A 30 16.39 -3.97 6.63
C VAL A 30 14.98 -4.45 6.98
N LYS A 31 14.19 -3.61 7.65
CA LYS A 31 12.83 -3.95 8.06
C LYS A 31 11.80 -3.88 6.95
N LEU A 32 12.07 -3.16 5.88
CA LEU A 32 11.12 -2.99 4.79
C LEU A 32 10.85 -4.37 4.17
N PRO A 33 9.64 -4.94 4.35
CA PRO A 33 9.30 -6.21 3.73
C PRO A 33 9.32 -5.98 2.22
N ARG A 34 10.21 -6.69 1.53
CA ARG A 34 10.27 -6.66 0.08
C ARG A 34 9.16 -7.57 -0.44
N GLU A 35 7.97 -7.00 -0.56
CA GLU A 35 6.85 -7.67 -1.21
C GLU A 35 7.17 -7.79 -2.72
N ALA A 36 7.71 -8.93 -3.10
CA ALA A 36 8.08 -9.24 -4.49
C ALA A 36 6.85 -9.38 -5.40
N ALA A 37 5.68 -9.59 -4.81
CA ALA A 37 4.39 -9.52 -5.47
C ALA A 37 3.48 -8.71 -4.53
N PRO A 38 3.07 -7.48 -4.89
CA PRO A 38 1.91 -6.90 -4.24
C PRO A 38 0.77 -7.90 -4.42
N ASP A 39 0.13 -8.30 -3.32
CA ASP A 39 -1.07 -9.15 -3.39
C ASP A 39 -2.19 -8.30 -3.99
N ILE A 40 -2.22 -8.24 -5.33
CA ILE A 40 -3.31 -7.63 -6.08
C ILE A 40 -4.46 -8.62 -6.02
N GLN A 41 -5.14 -8.65 -4.88
CA GLN A 41 -6.42 -9.35 -4.75
C GLN A 41 -7.40 -8.63 -5.68
N ILE A 42 -7.59 -9.15 -6.89
CA ILE A 42 -8.65 -8.70 -7.78
C ILE A 42 -9.96 -9.11 -7.10
N PRO A 43 -10.77 -8.16 -6.58
CA PRO A 43 -11.97 -8.53 -5.85
C PRO A 43 -13.01 -9.01 -6.86
N TYR A 44 -13.16 -10.33 -6.99
CA TYR A 44 -14.26 -10.92 -7.75
C TYR A 44 -15.51 -10.98 -6.88
N ILE A 45 -16.57 -10.31 -7.31
CA ILE A 45 -17.90 -10.44 -6.71
C ILE A 45 -18.67 -11.43 -7.58
N PHE A 46 -18.91 -12.63 -7.06
CA PHE A 46 -19.74 -13.62 -7.72
C PHE A 46 -21.21 -13.39 -7.33
N VAL A 47 -22.02 -12.94 -8.27
CA VAL A 47 -23.47 -12.86 -8.12
C VAL A 47 -24.09 -14.07 -8.83
N THR A 48 -24.74 -14.95 -8.08
CA THR A 48 -25.45 -16.10 -8.63
C THR A 48 -26.94 -15.94 -8.33
N THR A 49 -27.76 -15.92 -9.38
CA THR A 49 -29.21 -15.87 -9.27
C THR A 49 -29.82 -17.09 -9.96
N THR A 50 -30.74 -17.75 -9.28
CA THR A 50 -31.44 -18.94 -9.79
C THR A 50 -32.89 -18.60 -10.05
N TYR A 51 -33.36 -18.82 -11.27
CA TYR A 51 -34.77 -18.69 -11.63
C TYR A 51 -35.22 -19.92 -12.41
N GLU A 52 -35.99 -20.78 -11.75
CA GLU A 52 -36.40 -22.08 -12.29
C GLU A 52 -37.60 -21.96 -13.24
N GLY A 53 -37.61 -22.82 -14.27
CA GLY A 53 -38.73 -22.91 -15.21
C GLY A 53 -38.76 -21.84 -16.30
N VAL A 54 -37.70 -21.03 -16.43
CA VAL A 54 -37.60 -19.97 -17.43
C VAL A 54 -36.57 -20.32 -18.50
N ALA A 55 -36.89 -19.96 -19.75
CA ALA A 55 -35.98 -20.18 -20.87
C ALA A 55 -34.66 -19.43 -20.62
N PRO A 56 -33.50 -19.99 -21.02
CA PRO A 56 -32.21 -19.32 -20.85
C PRO A 56 -32.19 -17.90 -21.45
N GLU A 57 -32.87 -17.68 -22.58
CA GLU A 57 -32.96 -16.38 -23.23
C GLU A 57 -33.74 -15.33 -22.39
N ASP A 58 -34.80 -15.76 -21.70
CA ASP A 58 -35.60 -14.89 -20.85
C ASP A 58 -34.89 -14.62 -19.51
N MET A 59 -34.14 -15.59 -18.98
CA MET A 59 -33.29 -15.40 -17.80
C MET A 59 -32.20 -14.34 -18.04
N GLU A 60 -31.63 -14.31 -19.24
CA GLU A 60 -30.66 -13.29 -19.63
C GLU A 60 -31.30 -11.91 -19.68
N LYS A 61 -32.44 -11.77 -20.37
CA LYS A 61 -33.13 -10.48 -20.56
C LYS A 61 -33.76 -9.92 -19.27
N LEU A 62 -34.34 -10.78 -18.43
CA LEU A 62 -35.10 -10.35 -17.25
C LEU A 62 -34.27 -10.28 -15.97
N VAL A 63 -33.17 -11.03 -15.88
CA VAL A 63 -32.39 -11.17 -14.64
C VAL A 63 -30.94 -10.77 -14.86
N THR A 64 -30.24 -11.34 -15.84
CA THR A 64 -28.78 -11.14 -15.98
C THR A 64 -28.41 -9.74 -16.50
N ILE A 65 -29.11 -9.24 -17.51
CA ILE A 65 -28.87 -7.90 -18.10
C ILE A 65 -29.23 -6.73 -17.16
N PRO A 66 -30.33 -6.77 -16.36
CA PRO A 66 -30.66 -5.68 -15.45
C PRO A 66 -29.89 -5.69 -14.11
N LEU A 67 -29.18 -6.78 -13.78
CA LEU A 67 -28.28 -6.87 -12.62
C LEU A 67 -26.94 -6.16 -12.87
#